data_AF-A0A7C8GU52-F1
#
_entry.id   AF-A0A7C8GU52-F1
#
_cell.length_a   1.000
_cell.length_b   1.000
_cell.length_c   1.000
_cell.angle_alpha   90.00
_cell.angle_beta   90.00
_cell.angle_gamma   90.00
#
_symmetry.space_group_name_H-M   'P 1'
#
loop_
_entity.id
_entity.type
_entity.pdbx_description
1 polymer ?
#
loop_
_entity_poly.entity_id
_entity_poly.type
_entity_poly.pdbx_seq_one_letter_code
_entity_poly.pdbx_strand_id
1 'polypeptide(L)' 'MENIMINIIIFIVILFILYIIIETAVRRGINSSVIGQYLEKEHGIKERTSLYDRDLDDE' A
#
# COMPACT_ATOMS: atom_id res chain seq x y z
N MET A 1 28.69 13.98 21.61
CA MET A 1 28.85 12.91 20.60
C MET A 1 27.80 11.82 20.78
N GLU A 2 27.66 11.24 21.97
CA GLU A 2 26.69 10.18 22.25
C GLU A 2 25.22 10.57 21.97
N ASN A 3 24.76 11.72 22.47
CA ASN A 3 23.40 12.22 22.22
C ASN A 3 23.14 12.55 20.73
N ILE A 4 24.19 12.85 19.97
CA ILE A 4 24.05 13.15 18.53
C ILE A 4 23.70 11.86 17.77
N MET A 5 24.34 10.74 18.12
CA MET A 5 24.04 9.45 17.51
C MET A 5 22.61 8.99 17.82
N ILE A 6 22.15 9.17 19.06
CA ILE A 6 20.76 8.86 19.45
C ILE A 6 19.76 9.71 18.64
N ASN A 7 20.02 11.01 18.50
CA ASN A 7 19.15 11.90 17.72
C ASN A 7 19.09 11.51 16.24
N ILE A 8 20.22 11.08 15.64
CA ILE A 8 20.25 10.61 14.26
C ILE A 8 19.40 9.34 14.10
N ILE A 9 19.49 8.40 15.03
CA ILE A 9 18.70 7.17 14.99
C ILE A 9 17.21 7.50 15.09
N ILE A 10 16.81 8.36 16.03
CA ILE A 10 15.41 8.79 16.18
C ILE A 10 14.92 9.47 14.90
N PHE A 11 15.73 10.34 14.29
CA PHE A 11 15.38 11.02 13.05
C PHE A 11 15.12 10.03 11.90
N ILE A 12 15.97 9.02 11.74
CA ILE A 12 15.79 7.97 10.73
C ILE A 12 14.50 7.18 11.00
N VAL A 13 14.21 6.83 12.26
CA VAL A 13 12.98 6.12 12.63
C VAL A 13 11.73 6.93 12.28
N ILE A 14 11.74 8.23 12.57
CA ILE A 14 10.63 9.14 12.22
C ILE A 14 10.46 9.21 10.70
N LEU A 15 11.55 9.37 9.94
CA LEU A 15 11.49 9.37 8.47
C LEU A 15 10.97 8.05 7.91
N PHE A 16 11.33 6.92 8.52
CA PHE A 16 10.83 5.61 8.12
C PHE A 16 9.32 5.46 8.35
N ILE A 17 8.83 5.91 9.51
CA ILE A 17 7.39 5.93 9.80
C ILE A 17 6.66 6.86 8.81
N LEU A 18 7.21 8.04 8.54
CA LEU A 18 6.63 8.98 7.58
C LEU A 18 6.57 8.38 6.17
N TYR A 19 7.62 7.67 5.75
CA TYR A 19 7.64 6.94 4.48
C TYR A 19 6.50 5.93 4.41
N ILE A 20 6.30 5.11 5.46
CA ILE A 20 5.20 4.13 5.51
C ILE A 20 3.83 4.82 5.42
N ILE A 21 3.65 5.97 6.09
CA ILE A 21 2.39 6.73 6.03
C ILE A 21 2.13 7.22 4.61
N ILE A 22 3.12 7.84 3.97
CA ILE A 22 2.99 8.34 2.59
C ILE A 22 2.77 7.18 1.63
N GLU A 23 3.56 6.11 1.73
CA GLU A 23 3.40 4.93 0.88
C GLU A 23 2.01 4.32 1.06
N THR A 24 1.52 4.20 2.30
CA THR A 24 0.20 3.64 2.57
C THR A 24 -0.90 4.55 2.03
N ALA A 25 -0.80 5.87 2.24
CA ALA A 25 -1.76 6.83 1.74
C ALA A 25 -1.78 6.89 0.21
N VAL A 26 -0.61 6.85 -0.42
CA VAL A 26 -0.44 6.84 -1.88
C VAL A 26 -0.88 5.50 -2.46
N ARG A 27 -0.45 4.36 -1.89
CA ARG A 27 -0.81 3.02 -2.36
C ARG A 27 -2.30 2.78 -2.17
N ARG A 28 -2.90 3.11 -1.02
CA ARG A 28 -4.36 3.04 -0.85
C ARG A 28 -5.09 4.02 -1.75
N GLY A 29 -4.61 5.26 -1.86
CA GLY A 29 -5.18 6.29 -2.72
C GLY A 29 -5.18 5.89 -4.20
N ILE A 30 -4.03 5.45 -4.72
CA ILE A 30 -3.87 4.95 -6.09
C ILE A 30 -4.66 3.67 -6.30
N ASN A 31 -4.62 2.71 -5.37
CA ASN A 31 -5.39 1.46 -5.46
C ASN A 31 -6.92 1.71 -5.46
N SER A 32 -7.38 2.79 -4.82
CA SER A 32 -8.78 3.23 -4.88
C SER A 32 -9.11 4.19 -6.03
N SER A 33 -8.10 4.67 -6.76
CA SER A 33 -8.23 5.72 -7.76
C SER A 33 -8.64 5.15 -9.12
N VAL A 34 -9.32 5.99 -9.91
CA VAL A 34 -9.66 5.73 -11.32
C VAL A 34 -8.41 5.35 -12.13
N ILE A 35 -7.23 5.92 -11.81
CA ILE A 35 -5.95 5.55 -12.45
C ILE A 35 -5.52 4.12 -12.06
N GLY A 36 -5.72 3.70 -10.80
CA GLY A 36 -5.42 2.36 -10.34
C GLY A 36 -6.32 1.32 -11.00
N GLN A 37 -7.62 1.59 -11.05
CA GLN A 37 -8.59 0.75 -11.75
C GLN A 37 -8.39 0.74 -13.29
N TYR A 38 -7.93 1.86 -13.86
CA TYR A 38 -7.59 1.96 -15.28
C TYR A 38 -6.36 1.11 -15.61
N LEU A 39 -5.30 1.21 -14.80
CA LEU A 39 -4.11 0.35 -14.90
C LEU A 39 -4.43 -1.13 -14.64
N GLU A 40 -5.31 -1.44 -13.69
CA GLU A 40 -5.79 -2.80 -13.41
C GLU A 40 -6.53 -3.40 -14.62
N LYS A 41 -7.37 -2.59 -15.29
CA LYS A 41 -8.08 -2.99 -16.52
C LYS A 41 -7.15 -3.16 -17.73
N GLU A 42 -6.14 -2.32 -17.88
CA GLU A 42 -5.26 -2.33 -19.07
C GLU A 42 -4.11 -3.35 -18.95
N HIS A 43 -3.58 -3.57 -17.74
CA HIS A 43 -2.44 -4.48 -17.51
C HIS A 43 -2.80 -5.82 -16.82
N GLY A 44 -4.07 -6.07 -16.50
CA GLY A 44 -4.54 -7.42 -16.11
C GLY A 44 -3.96 -7.99 -14.82
N ILE A 45 -3.38 -7.16 -13.95
CA ILE A 45 -2.90 -7.61 -12.64
C ILE A 45 -4.12 -7.74 -11.71
N LYS A 46 -4.89 -8.82 -11.91
CA LYS A 46 -5.79 -9.36 -10.89
C LYS A 46 -4.93 -9.76 -9.70
N GLU A 47 -4.82 -8.88 -8.70
CA GLU A 47 -4.60 -9.38 -7.36
C GLU A 47 -5.88 -10.16 -6.99
N ARG A 48 -5.75 -11.49 -6.93
CA ARG A 48 -6.84 -12.46 -6.71
C ARG A 48 -7.40 -12.32 -5.30
N THR A 49 -8.13 -11.25 -5.03
CA THR A 49 -8.95 -11.11 -3.81
C THR A 49 -10.44 -11.29 -4.11
N SER A 50 -10.80 -11.52 -5.37
CA SER A 50 -12.10 -12.08 -5.75
C SER A 50 -11.90 -13.49 -6.32
N LEU A 51 -11.50 -14.40 -5.44
CA LEU A 51 -12.25 -15.66 -5.31
C LEU A 51 -13.73 -15.25 -5.37
N TYR A 52 -14.41 -15.41 -6.51
CA TYR A 52 -15.31 -16.54 -6.72
C TYR A 52 -16.13 -16.91 -5.47
N ASP A 53 -16.56 -15.89 -4.74
CA ASP A 53 -17.69 -15.83 -3.80
C ASP A 53 -19.04 -15.95 -4.55
N ARG A 54 -19.08 -16.66 -5.69
CA ARG A 54 -20.27 -16.68 -6.57
C ARG A 54 -20.59 -17.99 -7.28
N ASP A 55 -19.84 -19.06 -7.03
CA ASP A 55 -20.08 -20.38 -7.65
C ASP A 55 -20.29 -21.49 -6.60
N LEU A 56 -20.94 -21.18 -5.46
CA LEU A 56 -21.36 -22.17 -4.46
C LEU A 56 -22.85 -22.06 -4.07
N ASP A 57 -23.69 -21.53 -4.97
CA ASP A 57 -25.14 -21.74 -4.91
C ASP A 57 -25.55 -22.56 -6.13
N ASP A 58 -25.09 -23.82 -6.17
CA ASP A 58 -25.67 -24.90 -6.96
C ASP A 58 -26.58 -25.72 -6.03
N GLU A 59 -27.87 -25.35 -5.92
CA GLU A 59 -29.05 -26.25 -5.91
C GLU A 59 -30.36 -25.47 -6.16
#